data_AF-A0A9E3W1Y3-F1
#
_entry.id   AF-A0A9E3W1Y3-F1
#
_cell.length_a   1.000
_cell.length_b   1.000
_cell.length_c   1.000
_cell.angle_alpha   90.00
_cell.angle_beta   90.00
_cell.angle_gamma   90.00
#
_symmetry.space_group_name_H-M   'P 1'
#
loop_
_entity.id
_entity.type
_entity.pdbx_description
1 polymer ?
#
loop_
_entity_poly.entity_id
_entity_poly.type
_entity_poly.pdbx_seq_one_letter_code
_entity_poly.pdbx_strand_id
1 'polypeptide(L)'
;MKNPTLKKGFVVLIFLVLLLGANTLKAQTFEEFQQQIEKEYTDFEKETQQQFDQFVAQIDAEFADFLATSFKSFEATAGKPKKPGPKPKAPPKFDQKAGESPSTIQAKTPAPTQSNKRLPNIQKAEPGDFRGTPISFDFYGASIKVDYDPRLKNTKIGSVDPDGISEYWLALSESYYNHLLKQLREFQTDINLNDFATLQLIQKTAKAIQPNEPAHQALLAWFLLTRSRFLAKIAYHENQVFVLLPSLQTRYGENFVLIDNRPYYLPSAAPENIKTYSGQFPEADIIP
;
A
#
# COMPACT_ATOMS: atom_id res chain seq x y z
N MET A 1 64.46 -72.83 13.35
CA MET A 1 64.67 -71.45 12.86
C MET A 1 63.34 -70.72 12.85
N LYS A 2 63.17 -69.71 13.72
CA LYS A 2 61.95 -68.89 13.81
C LYS A 2 62.03 -67.80 12.76
N ASN A 3 61.11 -67.78 11.80
CA ASN A 3 61.05 -66.76 10.74
C ASN A 3 60.70 -65.37 11.32
N PRO A 4 61.61 -64.38 11.26
CA PRO A 4 61.40 -63.04 11.85
C PRO A 4 60.54 -62.11 10.97
N THR A 5 60.05 -62.58 9.82
CA THR A 5 59.28 -61.79 8.84
C THR A 5 57.79 -61.72 9.17
N LEU A 6 57.23 -62.70 9.88
CA LEU A 6 55.79 -62.72 10.21
C LEU A 6 55.42 -61.73 11.34
N LYS A 7 56.34 -61.45 12.27
CA LYS A 7 56.12 -60.48 13.35
C LYS A 7 56.19 -59.02 12.86
N LYS A 8 56.99 -58.72 11.82
CA LYS A 8 57.09 -57.37 11.26
C LYS A 8 55.85 -56.98 10.45
N GLY A 9 55.25 -57.93 9.72
CA GLY A 9 53.98 -57.70 9.02
C GLY A 9 52.79 -57.44 9.96
N PHE A 10 52.73 -58.15 11.10
CA PHE A 10 51.65 -57.98 12.07
C PHE A 10 51.72 -56.65 12.83
N VAL A 11 52.92 -56.14 13.12
CA VAL A 11 53.11 -54.82 13.76
C VAL A 11 52.81 -53.67 12.79
N VAL A 12 53.13 -53.81 11.50
CA VAL A 12 52.78 -52.83 10.46
C VAL A 12 51.27 -52.80 10.22
N LEU A 13 50.59 -53.96 10.28
CA LEU A 13 49.13 -54.03 10.12
C LEU A 13 48.38 -53.36 11.29
N ILE A 14 48.87 -53.51 12.52
CA ILE A 14 48.30 -52.84 13.71
C ILE A 14 48.52 -51.32 13.67
N PHE A 15 49.67 -50.87 13.17
CA PHE A 15 49.94 -49.43 13.00
C PHE A 15 49.11 -48.79 11.88
N LEU A 16 48.77 -49.54 10.82
CA LEU A 16 47.92 -49.06 9.74
C LEU A 16 46.44 -48.96 10.15
N VAL A 17 45.98 -49.88 11.02
CA VAL A 17 44.62 -49.82 11.61
C VAL A 17 44.50 -48.72 12.67
N LEU A 18 45.59 -48.37 13.37
CA LEU A 18 45.65 -47.22 14.30
C LEU A 18 45.76 -45.86 13.59
N LEU A 19 46.32 -45.80 12.38
CA LEU A 19 46.33 -44.58 11.55
C LEU A 19 45.02 -44.33 10.81
N LEU A 20 44.17 -45.35 10.64
CA LEU A 20 42.80 -45.22 10.15
C LEU A 20 41.78 -44.86 11.25
N GLY A 21 42.17 -44.92 12.53
CA GLY A 21 41.31 -44.61 13.69
C GLY A 21 41.37 -43.16 14.20
N ALA A 22 42.22 -42.30 13.61
CA ALA A 22 42.42 -40.92 14.08
C ALA A 22 41.92 -39.84 13.12
N ASN A 23 41.28 -40.22 12.01
CA ASN A 23 40.38 -39.32 11.32
C ASN A 23 38.97 -39.58 11.86
N THR A 24 38.72 -39.09 13.08
CA THR A 24 37.38 -38.60 13.40
C THR A 24 37.11 -37.46 12.43
N LEU A 25 36.71 -37.81 11.19
CA LEU A 25 35.77 -37.01 10.42
C LEU A 25 34.69 -36.65 11.44
N LYS A 26 34.65 -35.39 11.84
CA LYS A 26 33.48 -34.87 12.54
C LYS A 26 32.34 -35.09 11.56
N ALA A 27 31.65 -36.21 11.72
CA ALA A 27 30.31 -36.36 11.21
C ALA A 27 29.54 -35.24 11.90
N GLN A 28 29.38 -34.11 11.22
CA GLN A 28 28.25 -33.25 11.49
C GLN A 28 27.05 -34.18 11.45
N THR A 29 26.44 -34.39 12.60
CA THR A 29 25.31 -35.31 12.71
C THR A 29 24.20 -34.79 11.79
N PHE A 30 23.36 -35.69 11.25
CA PHE A 30 22.24 -35.26 10.41
C PHE A 30 21.37 -34.20 11.11
N GLU A 31 21.26 -34.28 12.44
CA GLU A 31 20.57 -33.29 13.28
C GLU A 31 21.28 -31.92 13.29
N GLU A 32 22.60 -31.87 13.48
CA GLU A 32 23.38 -30.62 13.37
C GLU A 32 23.27 -30.00 11.97
N PHE A 33 23.25 -30.82 10.91
CA PHE A 33 23.03 -30.36 9.55
C PHE A 33 21.63 -29.79 9.35
N GLN A 34 20.57 -30.46 9.86
CA GLN A 34 19.20 -29.93 9.82
C GLN A 34 19.08 -28.61 10.57
N GLN A 35 19.65 -28.52 11.77
CA GLN A 35 19.66 -27.29 12.56
C GLN A 35 20.43 -26.16 11.85
N GLN A 36 21.55 -26.48 11.19
CA GLN A 36 22.31 -25.52 10.41
C GLN A 36 21.48 -24.97 9.24
N ILE A 37 20.79 -25.84 8.48
CA ILE A 37 19.95 -25.42 7.36
C ILE A 37 18.75 -24.59 7.84
N GLU A 38 18.09 -24.98 8.92
CA GLU A 38 16.96 -24.22 9.51
C GLU A 38 17.42 -22.84 9.97
N LYS A 39 18.60 -22.77 10.60
CA LYS A 39 19.19 -21.51 11.01
C LYS A 39 19.57 -20.63 9.81
N GLU A 40 20.26 -21.18 8.81
CA GLU A 40 20.63 -20.45 7.59
C GLU A 40 19.39 -19.89 6.87
N TYR A 41 18.32 -20.68 6.79
CA TYR A 41 17.05 -20.25 6.21
C TYR A 41 16.41 -19.12 7.01
N THR A 42 16.32 -19.27 8.34
CA THR A 42 15.74 -18.25 9.23
C THR A 42 16.56 -16.95 9.22
N ASP A 43 17.88 -17.05 9.23
CA ASP A 43 18.80 -15.91 9.16
C ASP A 43 18.65 -15.19 7.81
N PHE A 44 18.53 -15.94 6.70
CA PHE A 44 18.27 -15.38 5.37
C PHE A 44 16.91 -14.66 5.28
N GLU A 45 15.84 -15.25 5.80
CA GLU A 45 14.52 -14.60 5.85
C GLU A 45 14.57 -13.30 6.64
N LYS A 46 15.23 -13.33 7.80
CA LYS A 46 15.39 -12.16 8.67
C LYS A 46 16.22 -11.06 8.01
N GLU A 47 17.35 -11.41 7.38
CA GLU A 47 18.20 -10.46 6.67
C GLU A 47 17.44 -9.83 5.48
N THR A 48 16.75 -10.66 4.70
CA THR A 48 15.95 -10.20 3.55
C THR A 48 14.84 -9.26 4.00
N GLN A 49 14.12 -9.60 5.07
CA GLN A 49 13.07 -8.74 5.62
C GLN A 49 13.64 -7.42 6.15
N GLN A 50 14.79 -7.45 6.83
CA GLN A 50 15.46 -6.25 7.33
C GLN A 50 15.89 -5.32 6.19
N GLN A 51 16.49 -5.87 5.13
CA GLN A 51 16.85 -5.10 3.94
C GLN A 51 15.62 -4.46 3.28
N PHE A 52 14.50 -5.20 3.24
CA PHE A 52 13.25 -4.69 2.72
C PHE A 52 12.67 -3.55 3.58
N ASP A 53 12.63 -3.73 4.90
CA ASP A 53 12.14 -2.70 5.82
C ASP A 53 13.00 -1.42 5.77
N GLN A 54 14.32 -1.57 5.61
CA GLN A 54 15.24 -0.44 5.40
C GLN A 54 14.97 0.29 4.09
N PHE A 55 14.74 -0.45 3.00
CA PHE A 55 14.39 0.13 1.71
C PHE A 55 13.08 0.93 1.78
N VAL A 56 12.06 0.38 2.44
CA VAL A 56 10.77 1.06 2.67
C VAL A 56 10.96 2.33 3.50
N ALA A 57 11.72 2.24 4.59
CA ALA A 57 12.02 3.40 5.44
C ALA A 57 12.78 4.49 4.67
N GLN A 58 13.69 4.12 3.77
CA GLN A 58 14.40 5.06 2.91
C GLN A 58 13.43 5.79 1.96
N ILE A 59 12.54 5.06 1.28
CA ILE A 59 11.51 5.66 0.42
C ILE A 59 10.64 6.63 1.22
N ASP A 60 10.24 6.24 2.43
CA ASP A 60 9.40 7.07 3.28
C ASP A 60 10.12 8.34 3.75
N ALA A 61 11.41 8.25 4.05
CA ALA A 61 12.26 9.39 4.37
C ALA A 61 12.44 10.33 3.18
N GLU A 62 12.78 9.79 2.00
CA GLU A 62 12.93 10.59 0.78
C GLU A 62 11.63 11.32 0.40
N PHE A 63 10.49 10.66 0.56
CA PHE A 63 9.20 11.28 0.30
C PHE A 63 8.84 12.34 1.34
N ALA A 64 9.20 12.13 2.61
CA ALA A 64 9.03 13.13 3.66
C ALA A 64 9.88 14.39 3.41
N ASP A 65 11.15 14.22 3.02
CA ASP A 65 12.04 15.33 2.66
C ASP A 65 11.49 16.12 1.45
N PHE A 66 10.97 15.39 0.47
CA PHE A 66 10.26 15.98 -0.66
C PHE A 66 9.02 16.77 -0.19
N LEU A 67 8.18 16.22 0.69
CA LEU A 67 7.00 16.89 1.21
C LEU A 67 7.36 18.18 1.96
N ALA A 68 8.41 18.18 2.78
CA ALA A 68 8.83 19.36 3.53
C ALA A 68 9.20 20.55 2.62
N THR A 69 9.64 20.29 1.38
CA THR A 69 10.22 21.31 0.50
C THR A 69 9.41 21.62 -0.76
N SER A 70 8.44 20.78 -1.13
CA SER A 70 7.86 20.80 -2.48
C SER A 70 6.48 21.47 -2.60
N PHE A 71 5.90 21.94 -1.50
CA PHE A 71 4.62 22.66 -1.56
C PHE A 71 4.74 24.02 -2.23
N LYS A 72 3.83 24.29 -3.15
CA LYS A 72 3.69 25.54 -3.90
C LYS A 72 2.22 25.96 -3.92
N SER A 73 1.97 27.24 -4.14
CA SER A 73 0.61 27.75 -4.32
C SER A 73 0.09 27.42 -5.71
N PHE A 74 -1.16 26.99 -5.78
CA PHE A 74 -1.93 26.73 -6.99
C PHE A 74 -3.26 27.46 -6.89
N GLU A 75 -3.70 28.03 -8.02
CA GLU A 75 -5.02 28.61 -8.16
C GLU A 75 -5.95 27.58 -8.82
N ALA A 76 -7.10 27.34 -8.19
CA ALA A 76 -8.11 26.44 -8.71
C ALA A 76 -8.72 27.03 -9.98
N THR A 77 -8.80 26.20 -11.02
CA THR A 77 -9.55 26.49 -12.22
C THR A 77 -11.00 26.07 -12.01
N ALA A 78 -11.93 26.98 -12.32
CA ALA A 78 -13.35 26.70 -12.27
C ALA A 78 -13.71 25.51 -13.18
N GLY A 79 -14.47 24.57 -12.65
CA GLY A 79 -14.94 23.42 -13.41
C GLY A 79 -15.77 23.84 -14.63
N LYS A 80 -15.65 23.10 -15.74
CA LYS A 80 -16.52 23.35 -16.90
C LYS A 80 -17.99 23.25 -16.46
N PRO A 81 -18.86 24.21 -16.83
CA PRO A 81 -20.24 24.18 -16.39
C PRO A 81 -20.93 22.91 -16.90
N LYS A 82 -21.77 22.31 -16.06
CA LYS A 82 -22.65 21.22 -16.49
C LYS A 82 -23.51 21.78 -17.63
N LYS A 83 -23.38 21.22 -18.84
CA LYS A 83 -24.29 21.59 -19.93
C LYS A 83 -25.70 21.22 -19.48
N PRO A 84 -26.63 22.18 -19.32
CA PRO A 84 -28.03 21.85 -19.10
C PRO A 84 -28.55 21.29 -20.43
N GLY A 85 -28.33 20.00 -20.66
CA GLY A 85 -29.08 19.30 -21.69
C GLY A 85 -30.57 19.46 -21.39
N PRO A 86 -31.44 19.54 -22.41
CA PRO A 86 -32.87 19.58 -22.15
C PRO A 86 -33.23 18.37 -21.30
N LYS A 87 -33.79 18.61 -20.11
CA LYS A 87 -34.39 17.52 -19.34
C LYS A 87 -35.39 16.82 -20.27
N PRO A 88 -35.44 15.48 -20.29
CA PRO A 88 -36.51 14.78 -20.99
C PRO A 88 -37.85 15.41 -20.59
N LYS A 89 -38.59 15.94 -21.58
CA LYS A 89 -39.86 16.66 -21.33
C LYS A 89 -40.92 15.77 -20.66
N ALA A 90 -40.75 14.46 -20.77
CA ALA A 90 -41.52 13.46 -20.06
C ALA A 90 -40.56 12.39 -19.53
N PRO A 91 -40.89 11.71 -18.41
CA PRO A 91 -40.21 10.48 -18.05
C PRO A 91 -40.27 9.49 -19.23
N PRO A 92 -39.22 8.70 -19.46
CA PRO A 92 -39.25 7.66 -20.48
C PRO A 92 -40.45 6.75 -20.19
N LYS A 93 -41.38 6.66 -21.13
CA LYS A 93 -42.40 5.63 -21.08
C LYS A 93 -41.70 4.31 -21.37
N PHE A 94 -41.83 3.35 -20.46
CA PHE A 94 -41.38 1.99 -20.70
C PHE A 94 -42.18 1.44 -21.87
N ASP A 95 -41.57 1.46 -23.06
CA ASP A 95 -42.15 0.84 -24.24
C ASP A 95 -41.79 -0.63 -24.15
N GLN A 96 -42.78 -1.48 -23.90
CA GLN A 96 -42.60 -2.93 -23.88
C GLN A 96 -42.43 -3.38 -25.34
N LYS A 97 -41.27 -3.06 -25.93
CA LYS A 97 -40.88 -3.67 -27.20
C LYS A 97 -40.77 -5.17 -26.94
N ALA A 98 -41.73 -5.91 -27.49
CA ALA A 98 -41.64 -7.35 -27.57
C ALA A 98 -40.34 -7.71 -28.30
N GLY A 99 -39.37 -8.24 -27.55
CA GLY A 99 -38.21 -8.95 -28.10
C GLY A 99 -37.01 -8.12 -28.54
N GLU A 100 -36.62 -7.06 -27.83
CA GLU A 100 -35.18 -6.75 -27.79
C GLU A 100 -34.53 -7.76 -26.83
N SER A 101 -34.00 -8.86 -27.39
CA SER A 101 -33.06 -9.73 -26.67
C SER A 101 -32.05 -8.86 -25.92
N PRO A 102 -31.62 -9.24 -24.70
CA PRO A 102 -30.60 -8.49 -23.98
C PRO A 102 -29.44 -8.23 -24.93
N SER A 103 -29.25 -6.96 -25.30
CA SER A 103 -28.15 -6.58 -26.17
C SER A 103 -26.90 -6.95 -25.40
N THR A 104 -26.22 -8.02 -25.82
CA THR A 104 -24.99 -8.46 -25.20
C THR A 104 -24.08 -7.25 -25.18
N ILE A 105 -23.81 -6.70 -24.00
CA ILE A 105 -22.75 -5.72 -23.83
C ILE A 105 -21.51 -6.47 -24.27
N GLN A 106 -21.04 -6.22 -25.50
CA GLN A 106 -19.73 -6.68 -25.91
C GLN A 106 -18.78 -5.96 -24.96
N ALA A 107 -18.25 -6.71 -23.99
CA ALA A 107 -17.13 -6.25 -23.21
C ALA A 107 -16.08 -5.84 -24.24
N LYS A 108 -15.81 -4.54 -24.34
CA LYS A 108 -14.61 -4.09 -25.04
C LYS A 108 -13.49 -4.80 -24.30
N THR A 109 -12.86 -5.76 -24.96
CA THR A 109 -11.68 -6.45 -24.42
C THR A 109 -10.80 -5.35 -23.86
N PRO A 110 -10.49 -5.37 -22.55
CA PRO A 110 -9.56 -4.41 -21.99
C PRO A 110 -8.33 -4.41 -22.90
N ALA A 111 -7.90 -3.22 -23.33
CA ALA A 111 -6.62 -3.11 -24.01
C ALA A 111 -5.60 -3.91 -23.20
N PRO A 112 -4.74 -4.74 -23.83
CA PRO A 112 -3.80 -5.58 -23.10
C PRO A 112 -3.13 -4.71 -22.05
N THR A 113 -3.43 -4.98 -20.78
CA THR A 113 -2.82 -4.25 -19.68
C THR A 113 -1.34 -4.44 -19.91
N GLN A 114 -0.61 -3.36 -20.24
CA GLN A 114 0.84 -3.41 -20.22
C GLN A 114 1.18 -4.01 -18.85
N SER A 115 1.80 -5.18 -18.87
CA SER A 115 2.42 -5.76 -17.70
C SER A 115 3.57 -4.83 -17.33
N ASN A 116 3.24 -3.69 -16.73
CA ASN A 116 4.13 -2.99 -15.84
C ASN A 116 4.56 -4.09 -14.88
N LYS A 117 5.86 -4.39 -14.85
CA LYS A 117 6.44 -5.34 -13.90
C LYS A 117 6.13 -4.76 -12.53
N ARG A 118 4.95 -5.07 -11.99
CA ARG A 118 4.44 -4.42 -10.78
C ARG A 118 5.32 -4.93 -9.67
N LEU A 119 6.04 -4.02 -9.03
CA LEU A 119 6.75 -4.34 -7.80
C LEU A 119 5.74 -4.92 -6.81
N PRO A 120 6.11 -5.96 -6.05
CA PRO A 120 5.26 -6.46 -4.99
C PRO A 120 4.89 -5.30 -4.06
N ASN A 121 3.64 -5.30 -3.62
CA ASN A 121 3.13 -4.22 -2.76
C ASN A 121 3.99 -4.16 -1.49
N ILE A 122 4.44 -2.96 -1.09
CA ILE A 122 5.21 -2.79 0.16
C ILE A 122 4.46 -3.42 1.32
N GLN A 123 5.08 -4.39 1.99
CA GLN A 123 4.59 -5.05 3.21
C GLN A 123 5.68 -5.04 4.26
N LYS A 124 5.53 -4.18 5.26
CA LYS A 124 6.43 -4.17 6.41
C LYS A 124 6.19 -5.40 7.29
N ALA A 125 7.24 -5.86 7.96
CA ALA A 125 7.08 -6.89 8.98
C ALA A 125 6.12 -6.42 10.09
N GLU A 126 5.25 -7.32 10.50
CA GLU A 126 4.33 -7.14 11.62
C GLU A 126 4.66 -8.19 12.69
N PRO A 127 4.70 -7.83 13.98
CA PRO A 127 4.86 -8.81 15.05
C PRO A 127 3.76 -9.86 14.98
N GLY A 128 4.11 -11.14 15.14
CA GLY A 128 3.13 -12.24 15.07
C GLY A 128 2.02 -12.19 16.13
N ASP A 129 2.21 -11.41 17.19
CA ASP A 129 1.26 -11.16 18.27
C ASP A 129 0.54 -9.81 18.16
N PHE A 130 0.70 -9.08 17.05
CA PHE A 130 0.06 -7.78 16.86
C PHE A 130 -1.46 -7.87 17.04
N ARG A 131 -2.00 -6.91 17.80
CA ARG A 131 -3.43 -6.74 18.04
C ARG A 131 -3.84 -5.35 17.59
N GLY A 132 -4.61 -5.30 16.50
CA GLY A 132 -5.22 -4.06 16.05
C GLY A 132 -6.39 -3.62 16.94
N THR A 133 -6.84 -2.39 16.73
CA THR A 133 -8.07 -1.86 17.30
C THR A 133 -9.21 -2.10 16.31
N PRO A 134 -10.34 -2.69 16.73
CA PRO A 134 -11.46 -2.94 15.85
C PRO A 134 -12.24 -1.66 15.54
N ILE A 135 -12.68 -1.55 14.29
CA ILE A 135 -13.69 -0.57 13.85
C ILE A 135 -14.76 -1.25 13.00
N SER A 136 -15.95 -0.67 13.02
CA SER A 136 -17.02 -1.06 12.11
C SER A 136 -17.75 0.14 11.56
N PHE A 137 -18.17 0.04 10.30
CA PHE A 137 -18.94 1.07 9.59
C PHE A 137 -19.66 0.45 8.40
N ASP A 138 -20.74 1.08 7.96
CA ASP A 138 -21.50 0.61 6.80
C ASP A 138 -20.93 1.18 5.49
N PHE A 139 -20.85 0.32 4.47
CA PHE A 139 -20.41 0.67 3.13
C PHE A 139 -21.23 -0.10 2.08
N TYR A 140 -22.00 0.62 1.26
CA TYR A 140 -22.92 0.04 0.26
C TYR A 140 -23.82 -1.09 0.78
N GLY A 141 -24.32 -0.93 2.01
CA GLY A 141 -25.21 -1.92 2.66
C GLY A 141 -24.49 -3.12 3.28
N ALA A 142 -23.15 -3.22 3.13
CA ALA A 142 -22.33 -4.17 3.85
C ALA A 142 -21.78 -3.53 5.14
N SER A 143 -21.77 -4.31 6.24
CA SER A 143 -21.14 -3.90 7.49
C SER A 143 -19.67 -4.31 7.44
N ILE A 144 -18.79 -3.32 7.32
CA ILE A 144 -17.34 -3.53 7.31
C ILE A 144 -16.86 -3.68 8.74
N LYS A 145 -15.99 -4.65 8.98
CA LYS A 145 -15.31 -4.87 10.27
C LYS A 145 -13.84 -5.11 9.97
N VAL A 146 -12.99 -4.21 10.44
CA VAL A 146 -11.55 -4.29 10.23
C VAL A 146 -10.82 -3.85 11.48
N ASP A 147 -9.62 -4.39 11.66
CA ASP A 147 -8.69 -3.99 12.71
C ASP A 147 -7.62 -3.05 12.15
N TYR A 148 -7.19 -2.07 12.94
CA TYR A 148 -6.20 -1.08 12.52
C TYR A 148 -5.17 -0.80 13.63
N ASP A 149 -3.96 -0.37 13.26
CA ASP A 149 -2.96 0.05 14.25
C ASP A 149 -3.40 1.33 14.98
N PRO A 150 -3.49 1.36 16.33
CA PRO A 150 -3.88 2.54 17.09
C PRO A 150 -3.13 3.83 16.71
N ARG A 151 -1.89 3.73 16.23
CA ARG A 151 -1.11 4.87 15.73
C ARG A 151 -1.82 5.62 14.60
N LEU A 152 -2.57 4.94 13.73
CA LEU A 152 -3.36 5.61 12.68
C LEU A 152 -4.42 6.59 13.23
N LYS A 153 -4.89 6.36 14.46
CA LYS A 153 -5.82 7.26 15.17
C LYS A 153 -5.10 8.29 16.03
N ASN A 154 -4.08 7.83 16.75
CA ASN A 154 -3.44 8.60 17.81
C ASN A 154 -2.38 9.57 17.31
N THR A 155 -1.81 9.34 16.12
CA THR A 155 -0.89 10.30 15.48
C THR A 155 -1.65 11.58 15.14
N LYS A 156 -1.13 12.71 15.62
CA LYS A 156 -1.67 14.04 15.38
C LYS A 156 -0.65 14.90 14.65
N ILE A 157 -1.12 15.69 13.70
CA ILE A 157 -0.31 16.71 13.05
C ILE A 157 -0.05 17.87 14.02
N GLY A 158 1.18 18.40 14.03
CA GLY A 158 1.56 19.57 14.83
C GLY A 158 1.04 20.87 14.24
N SER A 159 1.24 21.06 12.93
CA SER A 159 0.81 22.24 12.16
C SER A 159 0.42 21.87 10.73
N VAL A 160 -0.52 22.61 10.14
CA VAL A 160 -0.96 22.40 8.75
C VAL A 160 -0.03 23.18 7.81
N ASP A 161 1.18 22.65 7.63
CA ASP A 161 2.23 23.19 6.78
C ASP A 161 3.11 22.04 6.22
N PRO A 162 4.11 22.31 5.37
CA PRO A 162 4.92 21.26 4.75
C PRO A 162 5.64 20.37 5.78
N ASP A 163 6.17 20.97 6.85
CA ASP A 163 6.92 20.26 7.89
C ASP A 163 5.98 19.35 8.68
N GLY A 164 4.83 19.86 9.15
CA GLY A 164 3.86 19.06 9.89
C GLY A 164 3.25 17.92 9.05
N ILE A 165 3.03 18.14 7.75
CA ILE A 165 2.56 17.08 6.84
C ILE A 165 3.64 16.02 6.61
N SER A 166 4.90 16.44 6.48
CA SER A 166 6.06 15.55 6.34
C SER A 166 6.25 14.67 7.58
N GLU A 167 6.25 15.28 8.77
CA GLU A 167 6.32 14.58 10.05
C GLU A 167 5.17 13.60 10.24
N TYR A 168 3.94 14.01 9.88
CA TYR A 168 2.77 13.14 9.92
C TYR A 168 2.92 11.92 9.01
N TRP A 169 3.45 12.11 7.80
CA TRP A 169 3.75 11.01 6.87
C TRP A 169 4.73 10.01 7.50
N LEU A 170 5.84 10.48 8.08
CA LEU A 170 6.83 9.62 8.73
C LEU A 170 6.22 8.85 9.91
N ALA A 171 5.51 9.55 10.79
CA ALA A 171 4.89 8.94 11.96
C ALA A 171 3.86 7.85 11.60
N LEU A 172 3.06 8.06 10.54
CA LEU A 172 2.16 7.02 10.04
C LEU A 172 2.91 5.89 9.33
N SER A 173 4.03 6.18 8.67
CA SER A 173 4.84 5.17 7.98
C SER A 173 5.46 4.15 8.93
N GLU A 174 5.62 4.49 10.22
CA GLU A 174 6.03 3.57 11.27
C GLU A 174 4.92 2.59 11.70
N SER A 175 3.66 2.88 11.40
CA SER A 175 2.52 2.04 11.75
C SER A 175 2.47 0.71 10.99
N TYR A 176 1.71 -0.26 11.52
CA TYR A 176 1.37 -1.50 10.83
C TYR A 176 0.16 -1.31 9.89
N TYR A 177 0.18 -0.24 9.08
CA TYR A 177 -0.92 0.09 8.15
C TYR A 177 -1.19 -1.03 7.13
N ASN A 178 -0.20 -1.87 6.83
CA ASN A 178 -0.33 -3.03 5.95
C ASN A 178 -1.43 -4.00 6.41
N HIS A 179 -1.61 -4.14 7.72
CA HIS A 179 -2.67 -4.96 8.32
C HIS A 179 -4.07 -4.49 7.87
N LEU A 180 -4.30 -3.18 7.94
CA LEU A 180 -5.57 -2.57 7.51
C LEU A 180 -5.73 -2.67 5.99
N LEU A 181 -4.69 -2.35 5.21
CA LEU A 181 -4.75 -2.39 3.74
C LEU A 181 -5.01 -3.80 3.21
N LYS A 182 -4.49 -4.84 3.87
CA LYS A 182 -4.76 -6.24 3.53
C LYS A 182 -6.25 -6.55 3.67
N GLN A 183 -6.86 -6.22 4.79
CA GLN A 183 -8.29 -6.46 5.03
C GLN A 183 -9.18 -5.65 4.06
N LEU A 184 -8.84 -4.39 3.78
CA LEU A 184 -9.57 -3.59 2.80
C LEU A 184 -9.49 -4.17 1.39
N ARG A 185 -8.33 -4.74 1.01
CA ARG A 185 -8.15 -5.41 -0.29
C ARG A 185 -8.90 -6.73 -0.39
N GLU A 186 -8.95 -7.50 0.68
CA GLU A 186 -9.79 -8.70 0.76
C GLU A 186 -11.25 -8.33 0.55
N PHE A 187 -11.74 -7.33 1.28
CA PHE A 187 -13.10 -6.83 1.08
C PHE A 187 -13.35 -6.30 -0.35
N GLN A 188 -12.41 -5.54 -0.91
CA GLN A 188 -12.47 -5.07 -2.29
C GLN A 188 -12.66 -6.24 -3.28
N THR A 189 -11.94 -7.33 -3.06
CA THR A 189 -11.96 -8.52 -3.91
C THR A 189 -13.28 -9.28 -3.75
N ASP A 190 -13.73 -9.48 -2.50
CA ASP A 190 -14.92 -10.26 -2.17
C ASP A 190 -16.20 -9.69 -2.79
N ILE A 191 -16.32 -8.36 -2.85
CA ILE A 191 -17.48 -7.69 -3.44
C ILE A 191 -17.18 -7.04 -4.81
N ASN A 192 -16.02 -7.32 -5.40
CA ASN A 192 -15.58 -6.85 -6.71
C ASN A 192 -15.70 -5.32 -6.91
N LEU A 193 -15.17 -4.54 -5.97
CA LEU A 193 -15.18 -3.08 -6.06
C LEU A 193 -14.26 -2.57 -7.17
N ASN A 194 -14.76 -1.61 -7.94
CA ASN A 194 -13.93 -0.83 -8.86
C ASN A 194 -13.10 0.23 -8.12
N ASP A 195 -12.14 0.82 -8.82
CA ASP A 195 -11.19 1.80 -8.27
C ASP A 195 -11.86 3.00 -7.59
N PHE A 196 -12.96 3.51 -8.17
CA PHE A 196 -13.74 4.59 -7.57
C PHE A 196 -14.45 4.19 -6.26
N ALA A 197 -14.99 2.96 -6.19
CA ALA A 197 -15.59 2.43 -4.99
C ALA A 197 -14.54 2.11 -3.92
N THR A 198 -13.36 1.60 -4.31
CA THR A 198 -12.22 1.38 -3.42
C THR A 198 -11.74 2.69 -2.80
N LEU A 199 -11.66 3.74 -3.60
CA LEU A 199 -11.35 5.08 -3.11
C LEU A 199 -12.35 5.54 -2.03
N GLN A 200 -13.64 5.36 -2.29
CA GLN A 200 -14.68 5.73 -1.32
C GLN A 200 -14.63 4.85 -0.06
N LEU A 201 -14.28 3.57 -0.19
CA LEU A 201 -14.05 2.68 0.95
C LEU A 201 -12.92 3.23 1.82
N ILE A 202 -11.77 3.57 1.23
CA ILE A 202 -10.62 4.13 1.98
C ILE A 202 -11.01 5.45 2.67
N GLN A 203 -11.72 6.34 1.98
CA GLN A 203 -12.21 7.59 2.59
C GLN A 203 -13.18 7.33 3.75
N LYS A 204 -14.05 6.32 3.65
CA LYS A 204 -14.97 5.91 4.72
C LYS A 204 -14.21 5.30 5.90
N THR A 205 -13.20 4.47 5.65
CA THR A 205 -12.31 3.94 6.68
C THR A 205 -11.60 5.06 7.45
N ALA A 206 -11.01 6.04 6.74
CA ALA A 206 -10.35 7.18 7.38
C ALA A 206 -11.31 7.99 8.27
N LYS A 207 -12.57 8.19 7.82
CA LYS A 207 -13.63 8.83 8.60
C LYS A 207 -14.01 8.05 9.85
N ALA A 208 -14.06 6.72 9.77
CA ALA A 208 -14.34 5.86 10.92
C ALA A 208 -13.20 5.90 11.96
N ILE A 209 -11.94 5.96 11.52
CA ILE A 209 -10.76 6.01 12.41
C ILE A 209 -10.61 7.39 13.07
N GLN A 210 -10.82 8.47 12.32
CA GLN A 210 -10.69 9.87 12.76
C GLN A 210 -12.05 10.57 12.80
N PRO A 211 -12.98 10.20 13.70
CA PRO A 211 -14.31 10.80 13.76
C PRO A 211 -14.21 12.29 14.14
N ASN A 212 -14.99 13.13 13.45
CA ASN A 212 -15.10 14.58 13.70
C ASN A 212 -13.82 15.41 13.51
N GLU A 213 -12.75 14.83 12.95
CA GLU A 213 -11.48 15.51 12.71
C GLU A 213 -11.19 15.62 11.20
N PRO A 214 -11.78 16.59 10.47
CA PRO A 214 -11.73 16.63 9.00
C PRO A 214 -10.30 16.69 8.43
N ALA A 215 -9.38 17.37 9.11
CA ALA A 215 -7.98 17.41 8.70
C ALA A 215 -7.32 16.03 8.78
N HIS A 216 -7.44 15.33 9.92
CA HIS A 216 -6.91 13.97 10.08
C HIS A 216 -7.62 12.95 9.19
N GLN A 217 -8.92 13.14 8.90
CA GLN A 217 -9.61 12.32 7.91
C GLN A 217 -8.99 12.45 6.52
N ALA A 218 -8.70 13.69 6.09
CA ALA A 218 -8.08 13.96 4.80
C ALA A 218 -6.64 13.40 4.76
N LEU A 219 -5.83 13.67 5.79
CA LEU A 219 -4.46 13.18 5.89
C LEU A 219 -4.38 11.65 5.89
N LEU A 220 -5.20 10.98 6.71
CA LEU A 220 -5.24 9.52 6.77
C LEU A 220 -5.77 8.92 5.47
N ALA A 221 -6.81 9.50 4.86
CA ALA A 221 -7.32 9.03 3.57
C ALA A 221 -6.24 9.16 2.48
N TRP A 222 -5.54 10.29 2.40
CA TRP A 222 -4.44 10.48 1.45
C TRP A 222 -3.31 9.49 1.68
N PHE A 223 -2.90 9.26 2.94
CA PHE A 223 -1.88 8.26 3.28
C PHE A 223 -2.28 6.86 2.79
N LEU A 224 -3.49 6.40 3.15
CA LEU A 224 -3.98 5.08 2.77
C LEU A 224 -4.18 4.93 1.26
N LEU A 225 -4.65 5.98 0.56
CA LEU A 225 -4.78 6.00 -0.90
C LEU A 225 -3.41 5.86 -1.56
N THR A 226 -2.43 6.64 -1.10
CA THR A 226 -1.06 6.62 -1.63
C THR A 226 -0.42 5.25 -1.43
N ARG A 227 -0.55 4.65 -0.23
CA ARG A 227 -0.09 3.27 0.06
C ARG A 227 -0.88 2.18 -0.67
N SER A 228 -2.09 2.51 -1.12
CA SER A 228 -2.90 1.67 -2.01
C SER A 228 -2.65 1.97 -3.50
N ARG A 229 -1.58 2.69 -3.81
CA ARG A 229 -1.12 3.05 -5.17
C ARG A 229 -2.01 4.01 -5.94
N PHE A 230 -3.03 4.59 -5.30
CA PHE A 230 -3.83 5.63 -5.93
C PHE A 230 -3.01 6.92 -6.03
N LEU A 231 -3.10 7.56 -7.19
CA LEU A 231 -2.70 8.94 -7.32
C LEU A 231 -3.65 9.79 -6.48
N ALA A 232 -3.12 10.29 -5.38
CA ALA A 232 -3.77 11.24 -4.51
C ALA A 232 -2.74 12.28 -4.07
N LYS A 233 -3.19 13.52 -3.94
CA LYS A 233 -2.37 14.60 -3.38
C LYS A 233 -3.05 15.16 -2.16
N ILE A 234 -2.27 15.68 -1.24
CA ILE A 234 -2.77 16.50 -0.16
C ILE A 234 -2.59 17.97 -0.52
N ALA A 235 -3.59 18.77 -0.19
CA ALA A 235 -3.55 20.21 -0.31
C ALA A 235 -3.98 20.84 1.00
N TYR A 236 -3.50 22.04 1.28
CA TYR A 236 -3.94 22.78 2.44
C TYR A 236 -4.14 24.27 2.14
N HIS A 237 -4.99 24.89 2.95
CA HIS A 237 -5.19 26.33 2.98
C HIS A 237 -5.47 26.73 4.43
N GLU A 238 -4.67 27.65 4.97
CA GLU A 238 -4.67 27.96 6.40
C GLU A 238 -4.56 26.66 7.23
N ASN A 239 -5.56 26.36 8.07
CA ASN A 239 -5.59 25.15 8.91
C ASN A 239 -6.50 24.04 8.34
N GLN A 240 -6.89 24.14 7.07
CA GLN A 240 -7.74 23.15 6.40
C GLN A 240 -6.93 22.27 5.46
N VAL A 241 -7.26 20.98 5.42
CA VAL A 241 -6.58 19.97 4.61
C VAL A 241 -7.57 19.26 3.71
N PHE A 242 -7.19 19.04 2.45
CA PHE A 242 -8.02 18.48 1.39
C PHE A 242 -7.28 17.39 0.63
N VAL A 243 -7.97 16.30 0.30
CA VAL A 243 -7.46 15.30 -0.64
C VAL A 243 -7.86 15.71 -2.05
N LEU A 244 -6.87 15.80 -2.95
CA LEU A 244 -7.07 16.05 -4.35
C LEU A 244 -6.92 14.74 -5.14
N LEU A 245 -7.86 14.53 -6.06
CA LEU A 245 -7.95 13.28 -6.82
C LEU A 245 -7.95 13.56 -8.32
N PRO A 246 -7.11 12.86 -9.10
CA PRO A 246 -7.20 12.94 -10.54
C PRO A 246 -8.42 12.17 -11.05
N SER A 247 -8.80 12.42 -12.30
CA SER A 247 -9.79 11.62 -13.01
C SER A 247 -9.42 11.53 -14.48
N LEU A 248 -9.67 10.36 -15.09
CA LEU A 248 -9.53 10.17 -16.54
C LEU A 248 -10.55 10.97 -17.33
N GLN A 249 -11.71 11.23 -16.73
CA GLN A 249 -12.81 11.97 -17.35
C GLN A 249 -12.93 13.39 -16.78
N THR A 250 -13.48 14.31 -17.56
CA THR A 250 -13.80 15.65 -17.07
C THR A 250 -14.96 15.60 -16.08
N ARG A 251 -14.76 16.06 -14.84
CA ARG A 251 -15.83 16.21 -13.84
C ARG A 251 -16.42 17.61 -13.94
N TYR A 252 -17.60 17.72 -14.54
CA TYR A 252 -18.26 19.00 -14.78
C TYR A 252 -18.80 19.61 -13.49
N GLY A 253 -18.57 20.92 -13.32
CA GLY A 253 -18.98 21.68 -12.14
C GLY A 253 -18.10 21.46 -10.91
N GLU A 254 -16.96 20.78 -11.05
CA GLU A 254 -15.98 20.61 -9.98
C GLU A 254 -14.71 21.39 -10.31
N ASN A 255 -14.24 22.18 -9.35
CA ASN A 255 -12.99 22.94 -9.49
C ASN A 255 -11.81 21.97 -9.47
N PHE A 256 -10.75 22.31 -10.21
CA PHE A 256 -9.56 21.49 -10.30
C PHE A 256 -8.30 22.35 -10.35
N VAL A 257 -7.16 21.81 -9.92
CA VAL A 257 -5.84 22.36 -10.22
C VAL A 257 -5.15 21.48 -11.26
N LEU A 258 -4.35 22.10 -12.13
CA LEU A 258 -3.52 21.37 -13.08
C LEU A 258 -2.14 21.14 -12.47
N ILE A 259 -1.79 19.86 -12.31
CA ILE A 259 -0.49 19.45 -11.80
C ILE A 259 0.08 18.46 -12.81
N ASP A 260 1.24 18.75 -13.37
CA ASP A 260 1.91 17.93 -14.39
C ASP A 260 0.96 17.60 -15.57
N ASN A 261 0.23 18.62 -16.04
CA ASN A 261 -0.77 18.55 -17.11
C ASN A 261 -1.95 17.59 -16.84
N ARG A 262 -2.21 17.25 -15.57
CA ARG A 262 -3.32 16.41 -15.13
C ARG A 262 -4.26 17.21 -14.22
N PRO A 263 -5.59 17.16 -14.43
CA PRO A 263 -6.54 17.79 -13.53
C PRO A 263 -6.67 16.98 -12.24
N TYR A 264 -6.46 17.66 -11.10
CA TYR A 264 -6.74 17.15 -9.76
C TYR A 264 -7.92 17.95 -9.18
N TYR A 265 -9.02 17.26 -8.92
CA TYR A 265 -10.28 17.87 -8.50
C TYR A 265 -10.28 18.17 -7.01
N LEU A 266 -10.82 19.33 -6.64
CA LEU A 266 -10.96 19.78 -5.27
C LEU A 266 -12.34 19.38 -4.71
N PRO A 267 -12.44 19.08 -3.40
CA PRO A 267 -13.71 19.03 -2.70
C PRO A 267 -14.46 20.36 -2.81
N SER A 268 -15.80 20.34 -2.86
CA SER A 268 -16.61 21.55 -3.05
C SER A 268 -16.45 22.64 -1.99
N ALA A 269 -15.92 22.31 -0.82
CA ALA A 269 -15.66 23.25 0.27
C ALA A 269 -14.25 23.87 0.23
N ALA A 270 -13.40 23.47 -0.73
CA ALA A 270 -12.04 23.96 -0.80
C ALA A 270 -11.98 25.39 -1.37
N PRO A 271 -11.08 26.24 -0.86
CA PRO A 271 -10.85 27.58 -1.39
C PRO A 271 -10.20 27.53 -2.79
N GLU A 272 -10.22 28.67 -3.48
CA GLU A 272 -9.64 28.78 -4.82
C GLU A 272 -8.11 28.72 -4.78
N ASN A 273 -7.47 29.39 -3.82
CA ASN A 273 -6.03 29.29 -3.62
C ASN A 273 -5.72 28.16 -2.64
N ILE A 274 -4.88 27.21 -3.06
CA ILE A 274 -4.42 26.11 -2.20
C ILE A 274 -2.92 25.91 -2.33
N LYS A 275 -2.30 25.30 -1.32
CA LYS A 275 -0.91 24.83 -1.40
C LYS A 275 -0.87 23.32 -1.56
N THR A 276 -0.15 22.84 -2.57
CA THR A 276 0.07 21.40 -2.85
C THR A 276 1.40 21.21 -3.61
N TYR A 277 1.75 20.01 -4.05
CA TYR A 277 3.05 19.70 -4.66
C TYR A 277 2.93 19.02 -6.04
N SER A 278 3.95 19.26 -6.89
CA SER A 278 4.18 18.55 -8.16
C SER A 278 5.13 17.38 -7.92
N GLY A 279 4.82 16.18 -8.42
CA GLY A 279 5.48 14.92 -8.02
C GLY A 279 4.53 13.93 -7.32
N GLN A 280 5.01 12.72 -7.07
CA GLN A 280 4.18 11.63 -6.54
C GLN A 280 5.03 10.64 -5.74
N PHE A 281 4.36 9.88 -4.87
CA PHE A 281 4.98 8.73 -4.24
C PHE A 281 5.36 7.69 -5.32
N PRO A 282 6.55 7.06 -5.28
CA PRO A 282 7.05 6.23 -6.39
C PRO A 282 6.10 5.12 -6.85
N GLU A 283 5.29 4.55 -5.97
CA GLU A 283 4.39 3.44 -6.28
C GLU A 283 2.98 3.87 -6.72
N ALA A 284 2.64 5.15 -6.61
CA ALA A 284 1.30 5.64 -6.92
C ALA A 284 1.12 5.78 -8.44
N ASP A 285 0.26 4.95 -9.04
CA ASP A 285 0.03 4.88 -10.48
C ASP A 285 -1.44 4.66 -10.89
N ILE A 286 -2.34 4.42 -9.93
CA ILE A 286 -3.77 4.19 -10.19
C ILE A 286 -4.52 5.51 -10.22
N ILE A 287 -5.26 5.75 -11.31
CA ILE A 287 -6.22 6.85 -11.40
C ILE A 287 -7.62 6.27 -11.18
N PRO A 288 -8.37 6.72 -10.17
CA PRO A 288 -9.71 6.22 -9.88
C PRO A 288 -10.76 6.61 -10.95
#